data_AF-A0AAW0VSN7-F1
#
_entry.id   AF-A0AAW0VSN7-F1
#
_cell.length_a   1.000
_cell.length_b   1.000
_cell.length_c   1.000
_cell.angle_alpha   90.00
_cell.angle_beta   90.00
_cell.angle_gamma   90.00
#
_symmetry.space_group_name_H-M   'P 1'
#
loop_
_entity.id
_entity.type
_entity.pdbx_description
1 polymer ?
#
loop_
_entity_poly.entity_id
_entity_poly.type
_entity_poly.pdbx_seq_one_letter_code
_entity_poly.pdbx_strand_id
1 'polypeptide(L)'
;VSGCQGKGEPTLSGTGRVSGCQGKGEQTLSGTGRVSGCQGKGESTLSGTGRVSGCQSKGEPTLSGIGRVSGCQGKGEPTLTGTGRVSGCHGKGEPTLSGIGRVSGCQGKGEPTLSGTGRVSGCQGKG
;
A
#
# COMPACT_ATOMS: atom_id res chain seq x y z
N VAL A 1 3.58 1.04 -18.07
CA VAL A 1 2.11 1.11 -18.21
C VAL A 1 1.56 2.21 -17.33
N SER A 2 0.64 3.04 -17.82
CA SER A 2 0.12 4.15 -17.04
C SER A 2 -1.30 4.53 -17.41
N GLY A 3 -2.09 4.87 -16.40
CA GLY A 3 -3.42 5.44 -16.59
C GLY A 3 -4.53 4.40 -16.60
N CYS A 4 -5.48 4.52 -15.69
CA CYS A 4 -6.79 3.90 -15.78
C CYS A 4 -7.82 4.77 -15.06
N GLN A 5 -9.02 4.95 -15.62
CA GLN A 5 -10.08 5.75 -15.01
C GLN A 5 -11.45 5.11 -15.23
N GLY A 6 -12.25 5.01 -14.17
CA GLY A 6 -13.63 4.53 -14.32
C GLY A 6 -14.28 4.01 -13.05
N LYS A 7 -15.46 3.41 -13.24
CA LYS A 7 -16.20 2.71 -12.18
C LYS A 7 -15.88 1.22 -12.10
N GLY A 8 -15.21 0.67 -13.11
CA GLY A 8 -14.85 -0.75 -13.17
C GLY A 8 -13.63 -1.10 -12.33
N GLU A 9 -13.09 -2.29 -12.59
CA GLU A 9 -12.00 -2.92 -11.84
C GLU A 9 -10.73 -3.02 -12.68
N PRO A 10 -10.02 -1.90 -12.88
CA PRO A 10 -8.86 -1.88 -13.75
C PRO A 10 -7.69 -2.67 -13.16
N THR A 11 -7.04 -3.43 -14.04
CA THR A 11 -5.78 -4.13 -13.75
C THR A 11 -4.69 -3.62 -14.68
N LEU A 12 -3.58 -3.14 -14.12
CA LEU A 12 -2.39 -2.73 -14.87
C LEU A 12 -1.20 -3.61 -14.47
N SER A 13 -0.49 -4.14 -15.46
CA SER A 13 0.72 -4.94 -15.25
C SER A 13 1.85 -4.51 -16.20
N GLY A 14 3.10 -4.54 -15.75
CA GLY A 14 4.23 -4.29 -16.64
C GLY A 14 5.61 -4.21 -15.98
N THR A 15 6.61 -3.99 -16.82
CA THR A 15 8.00 -3.74 -16.42
C THR A 15 8.30 -2.24 -16.44
N GLY A 16 9.27 -1.82 -15.62
CA GLY A 16 9.67 -0.41 -15.51
C GLY A 16 8.77 0.38 -14.57
N ARG A 17 7.80 1.12 -15.11
CA ARG A 17 6.87 1.96 -14.32
C ARG A 17 5.42 1.58 -14.60
N VAL A 18 4.69 1.26 -13.54
CA VAL A 18 3.24 0.98 -13.54
C VAL A 18 2.57 2.02 -12.63
N SER A 19 1.71 2.88 -13.18
CA SER A 19 1.12 3.93 -12.35
C SER A 19 -0.18 4.57 -12.82
N GLY A 20 -0.93 5.14 -11.87
CA GLY A 20 -1.98 6.13 -12.15
C GLY A 20 -3.33 5.50 -12.44
N CYS A 21 -3.95 4.92 -11.41
CA CYS A 21 -5.32 4.47 -11.46
C CYS A 21 -6.22 5.31 -10.57
N GLN A 22 -7.37 5.74 -11.12
CA GLN A 22 -8.39 6.46 -10.36
C GLN A 22 -9.76 5.87 -10.59
N GLY A 23 -10.46 5.49 -9.53
CA GLY A 23 -11.74 4.82 -9.71
C GLY A 23 -12.60 4.67 -8.47
N LYS A 24 -13.85 4.25 -8.71
CA LYS A 24 -14.77 3.88 -7.64
C LYS A 24 -14.67 2.39 -7.29
N GLY A 25 -14.34 1.54 -8.25
CA GLY A 25 -14.14 0.10 -8.07
C GLY A 25 -12.73 -0.25 -7.59
N GLU A 26 -12.48 -1.55 -7.49
CA GLU A 26 -11.22 -2.15 -7.07
C GLU A 26 -10.12 -1.90 -8.10
N GLN A 27 -8.89 -1.66 -7.66
CA GLN A 27 -7.77 -1.36 -8.57
C GLN A 27 -6.58 -2.26 -8.27
N THR A 28 -6.07 -2.93 -9.29
CA THR A 28 -4.90 -3.81 -9.14
C THR A 28 -3.76 -3.33 -10.03
N LEU A 29 -2.63 -2.98 -9.43
CA LEU A 29 -1.40 -2.63 -10.14
C LEU A 29 -0.30 -3.63 -9.76
N SER A 30 0.31 -4.25 -10.76
CA SER A 30 1.42 -5.18 -10.56
C SER A 30 2.62 -4.83 -11.45
N GLY A 31 3.85 -5.07 -11.00
CA GLY A 31 4.98 -4.90 -11.90
C GLY A 31 6.37 -5.03 -11.28
N THR A 32 7.37 -4.93 -12.14
CA THR A 32 8.79 -4.90 -11.78
C THR A 32 9.33 -3.48 -12.01
N GLY A 33 10.09 -2.95 -11.06
CA GLY A 33 10.62 -1.58 -11.09
C GLY A 33 9.90 -0.65 -10.11
N ARG A 34 8.91 0.12 -10.58
CA ARG A 34 8.14 1.07 -9.78
C ARG A 34 6.64 0.92 -10.03
N VAL A 35 5.89 0.60 -8.98
CA VAL A 35 4.43 0.49 -8.96
C VAL A 35 3.87 1.56 -8.06
N SER A 36 3.01 2.45 -8.58
CA SER A 36 2.52 3.57 -7.77
C SER A 36 1.25 4.27 -8.24
N GLY A 37 0.52 4.88 -7.32
CA GLY A 37 -0.56 5.81 -7.65
C GLY A 37 -1.88 5.12 -7.95
N CYS A 38 -2.56 4.69 -6.90
CA CYS A 38 -3.99 4.38 -6.92
C CYS A 38 -4.74 5.40 -6.06
N GLN A 39 -5.86 5.92 -6.57
CA GLN A 39 -6.72 6.81 -5.80
C GLN A 39 -8.19 6.45 -6.03
N GLY A 40 -8.92 6.11 -4.97
CA GLY A 40 -10.28 5.65 -5.18
C GLY A 40 -11.17 5.53 -3.95
N LYS A 41 -12.35 4.96 -4.19
CA LYS A 41 -13.30 4.63 -3.13
C LYS A 41 -13.26 3.16 -2.73
N GLY A 42 -13.06 2.25 -3.69
CA GLY A 42 -12.95 0.81 -3.46
C GLY A 42 -11.54 0.37 -3.07
N GLU A 43 -11.35 -0.93 -2.93
CA GLU A 43 -10.06 -1.52 -2.55
C GLU A 43 -8.97 -1.24 -3.58
N SER A 44 -7.72 -1.31 -3.16
CA SER A 44 -6.59 -1.03 -4.04
C SER A 44 -5.40 -1.88 -3.68
N THR A 45 -4.98 -2.72 -4.62
CA THR A 45 -3.86 -3.63 -4.45
C THR A 45 -2.72 -3.20 -5.35
N LEU A 46 -1.57 -2.87 -4.75
CA LEU A 46 -0.33 -2.63 -5.48
C LEU A 46 0.67 -3.72 -5.10
N SER A 47 1.19 -4.43 -6.10
CA SER A 47 2.18 -5.49 -5.91
C SER A 47 3.40 -5.27 -6.80
N GLY A 48 4.61 -5.59 -6.33
CA GLY A 48 5.75 -5.58 -7.24
C GLY A 48 7.13 -5.75 -6.62
N THR A 49 8.13 -5.73 -7.50
CA THR A 49 9.54 -5.75 -7.12
C THR A 49 10.17 -4.38 -7.42
N GLY A 50 11.07 -3.91 -6.54
CA GLY A 50 11.70 -2.59 -6.60
C GLY A 50 11.07 -1.59 -5.63
N ARG A 51 10.09 -0.79 -6.10
CA ARG A 51 9.40 0.23 -5.30
C ARG A 51 7.89 0.16 -5.50
N VAL A 52 7.15 -0.02 -4.42
CA VAL A 52 5.68 -0.03 -4.40
C VAL A 52 5.22 1.11 -3.49
N SER A 53 4.47 2.08 -4.02
CA SER A 53 4.12 3.25 -3.23
C SER A 53 2.92 4.06 -3.67
N GLY A 54 2.28 4.78 -2.74
CA GLY A 54 1.32 5.84 -3.07
C GLY A 54 -0.04 5.26 -3.42
N CYS A 55 -0.76 4.82 -2.40
CA CYS A 55 -2.16 4.42 -2.51
C CYS A 55 -3.02 5.27 -1.57
N GLN A 56 -4.10 5.84 -2.09
CA GLN A 56 -5.06 6.63 -1.34
C GLN A 56 -6.48 6.12 -1.61
N SER A 57 -7.04 5.32 -0.68
CA SER A 57 -8.39 4.79 -0.85
C SER A 57 -9.29 5.11 0.35
N LYS A 58 -10.60 5.27 0.11
CA LYS A 58 -11.57 5.21 1.22
C LYS A 58 -11.78 3.78 1.73
N GLY A 59 -11.57 2.77 0.91
CA GLY A 59 -11.63 1.36 1.29
C GLY A 59 -10.31 0.89 1.90
N GLU A 60 -9.94 -0.35 1.56
CA GLU A 60 -8.78 -1.07 2.10
C GLU A 60 -7.66 -1.12 1.07
N PRO A 61 -6.61 -0.31 1.26
CA PRO A 61 -5.46 -0.35 0.38
C PRO A 61 -4.40 -1.35 0.88
N THR A 62 -4.01 -2.25 -0.01
CA THR A 62 -2.99 -3.28 0.22
C THR A 62 -1.77 -3.01 -0.67
N LEU A 63 -0.59 -2.89 -0.06
CA LEU A 63 0.68 -2.79 -0.78
C LEU A 63 1.56 -3.99 -0.42
N SER A 64 2.03 -4.70 -1.44
CA SER A 64 2.94 -5.84 -1.27
C SER A 64 4.18 -5.68 -2.15
N GLY A 65 5.36 -6.07 -1.68
CA GLY A 65 6.50 -6.14 -2.58
C GLY A 65 7.87 -6.41 -1.99
N ILE A 66 8.82 -6.58 -2.90
CA ILE A 66 10.25 -6.77 -2.59
C ILE A 66 10.99 -5.47 -2.90
N GLY A 67 11.78 -4.95 -1.96
CA GLY A 67 12.52 -3.71 -2.05
C GLY A 67 12.00 -2.64 -1.08
N ARG A 68 11.25 -1.66 -1.59
CA ARG A 68 10.63 -0.60 -0.76
C ARG A 68 9.12 -0.57 -0.95
N VAL A 69 8.39 -0.70 0.15
CA VAL A 69 6.92 -0.60 0.19
C VAL A 69 6.55 0.57 1.08
N SER A 70 5.85 1.57 0.54
CA SER A 70 5.56 2.77 1.34
C SER A 70 4.41 3.65 0.90
N GLY A 71 3.82 4.41 1.82
CA GLY A 71 2.90 5.50 1.49
C GLY A 71 1.53 4.96 1.13
N CYS A 72 0.86 4.43 2.14
CA CYS A 72 -0.52 3.98 2.07
C CYS A 72 -1.39 4.86 2.97
N GLN A 73 -2.52 5.33 2.46
CA GLN A 73 -3.47 6.11 3.22
C GLN A 73 -4.89 5.64 2.95
N GLY A 74 -5.67 5.40 4.00
CA GLY A 74 -7.08 5.11 3.83
C GLY A 74 -7.96 5.30 5.04
N LYS A 75 -9.27 5.14 4.84
CA LYS A 75 -10.23 5.13 5.96
C LYS A 75 -10.45 3.72 6.50
N GLY A 76 -10.34 2.70 5.66
CA GLY A 76 -10.38 1.29 6.08
C GLY A 76 -9.08 0.83 6.72
N GLU A 77 -8.76 -0.43 6.50
CA GLU A 77 -7.66 -1.19 7.10
C GLU A 77 -6.50 -1.31 6.11
N PRO A 78 -5.55 -0.35 6.11
CA PRO A 78 -4.44 -0.39 5.18
C PRO A 78 -3.42 -1.46 5.59
N THR A 79 -3.03 -2.31 4.62
CA THR A 79 -2.05 -3.37 4.81
C THR A 79 -0.80 -3.12 3.98
N LEU A 80 0.39 -3.18 4.61
CA LEU A 80 1.67 -3.15 3.92
C LEU A 80 2.48 -4.39 4.26
N THR A 81 2.85 -5.15 3.23
CA THR A 81 3.68 -6.34 3.36
C THR A 81 4.92 -6.20 2.50
N GLY A 82 6.10 -6.56 2.99
CA GLY A 82 7.25 -6.60 2.09
C GLY A 82 8.58 -7.07 2.64
N THR A 83 9.50 -7.31 1.72
CA THR A 83 10.89 -7.67 2.00
C THR A 83 11.76 -6.45 1.70
N GLY A 84 12.62 -6.00 2.62
CA GLY A 84 13.45 -4.79 2.49
C GLY A 84 13.03 -3.69 3.47
N ARG A 85 12.35 -2.64 2.98
CA ARG A 85 11.82 -1.55 3.82
C ARG A 85 10.31 -1.40 3.64
N VAL A 86 9.58 -1.53 4.74
CA VAL A 86 8.13 -1.31 4.87
C VAL A 86 7.91 -0.03 5.68
N SER A 87 7.26 0.98 5.11
CA SER A 87 7.02 2.21 5.88
C SER A 87 5.87 3.11 5.46
N GLY A 88 5.26 3.81 6.41
CA GLY A 88 4.35 4.92 6.12
C GLY A 88 2.95 4.44 5.75
N CYS A 89 2.20 4.02 6.75
CA CYS A 89 0.81 3.63 6.66
C CYS A 89 -0.06 4.52 7.55
N HIS A 90 -1.13 5.12 6.99
CA HIS A 90 -2.01 6.01 7.74
C HIS A 90 -3.48 5.61 7.52
N GLY A 91 -4.14 5.18 8.60
CA GLY A 91 -5.50 4.66 8.57
C GLY A 91 -6.41 5.35 9.58
N LYS A 92 -7.74 5.30 9.36
CA LYS A 92 -8.69 5.43 10.48
C LYS A 92 -8.98 4.08 11.12
N GLY A 93 -8.91 2.97 10.38
CA GLY A 93 -9.01 1.62 10.91
C GLY A 93 -7.72 1.15 11.59
N GLU A 94 -7.51 -0.17 11.56
CA GLU A 94 -6.38 -0.89 12.15
C GLU A 94 -5.31 -1.14 11.08
N PRO A 95 -4.24 -0.32 11.02
CA PRO A 95 -3.21 -0.52 10.00
C PRO A 95 -2.36 -1.74 10.33
N THR A 96 -2.10 -2.58 9.33
CA THR A 96 -1.21 -3.74 9.45
C THR A 96 0.07 -3.53 8.65
N LEU A 97 1.21 -3.67 9.30
CA LEU A 97 2.53 -3.67 8.66
C LEU A 97 3.25 -4.98 8.97
N SER A 98 3.66 -5.69 7.93
CA SER A 98 4.45 -6.91 8.03
C SER A 98 5.67 -6.87 7.11
N GLY A 99 6.83 -7.35 7.56
CA GLY A 99 7.94 -7.49 6.63
C GLY A 99 9.27 -7.97 7.18
N ILE A 100 10.17 -8.27 6.26
CA ILE A 100 11.56 -8.66 6.55
C ILE A 100 12.45 -7.45 6.25
N GLY A 101 13.29 -7.03 7.19
CA GLY A 101 14.23 -5.91 7.05
C GLY A 101 13.91 -4.73 7.97
N ARG A 102 13.37 -3.62 7.45
CA ARG A 102 12.99 -2.43 8.24
C ARG A 102 11.50 -2.15 8.11
N VAL A 103 10.77 -2.19 9.22
CA VAL A 103 9.35 -1.87 9.27
C VAL A 103 9.15 -0.61 10.13
N SER A 104 8.52 0.43 9.60
CA SER A 104 8.41 1.70 10.34
C SER A 104 7.25 2.63 9.96
N GLY A 105 6.71 3.37 10.92
CA GLY A 105 5.78 4.46 10.63
C GLY A 105 4.39 3.95 10.24
N CYS A 106 3.60 3.58 11.25
CA CYS A 106 2.17 3.38 11.08
C CYS A 106 1.38 4.27 12.04
N GLN A 107 0.27 4.82 11.56
CA GLN A 107 -0.60 5.68 12.37
C GLN A 107 -2.06 5.32 12.09
N GLY A 108 -2.80 5.02 13.16
CA GLY A 108 -4.19 4.61 13.12
C GLY A 108 -5.03 5.30 14.19
N LYS A 109 -6.35 5.28 14.05
CA LYS A 109 -7.22 5.40 15.23
C LYS A 109 -7.45 4.04 15.88
N GLY A 110 -7.55 2.97 15.09
CA GLY A 110 -7.52 1.60 15.62
C GLY A 110 -6.15 1.19 16.16
N GLU A 111 -6.09 0.03 16.79
CA GLU A 111 -4.84 -0.57 17.25
C GLU A 111 -4.00 -1.02 16.05
N PRO A 112 -2.77 -0.48 15.87
CA PRO A 112 -1.92 -0.90 14.78
C PRO A 112 -1.28 -2.26 15.04
N THR A 113 -1.25 -3.12 14.02
CA THR A 113 -0.45 -4.34 14.05
C THR A 113 0.88 -4.13 13.32
N LEU A 114 1.98 -4.44 14.01
CA LEU A 114 3.33 -4.30 13.47
C LEU A 114 4.12 -5.58 13.72
N SER A 115 4.48 -6.28 12.64
CA SER A 115 5.27 -7.51 12.69
C SER A 115 6.43 -7.45 11.71
N GLY A 116 7.54 -8.08 12.06
CA GLY A 116 8.63 -8.21 11.12
C GLY A 116 9.91 -8.76 11.71
N THR A 117 10.75 -9.28 10.82
CA THR A 117 12.10 -9.74 11.16
C THR A 117 13.10 -8.64 10.80
N GLY A 118 13.78 -8.07 11.79
CA GLY A 118 14.71 -6.94 11.61
C GLY A 118 14.34 -5.73 12.48
N ARG A 119 14.50 -4.51 11.95
CA ARG A 119 14.24 -3.28 12.72
C ARG A 119 12.79 -2.85 12.59
N VAL A 120 12.10 -2.78 13.72
CA VAL A 120 10.69 -2.42 13.82
C VAL A 120 10.56 -1.16 14.69
N SER A 121 9.88 -0.10 14.22
CA SER A 121 9.77 1.16 14.98
C SER A 121 8.61 2.08 14.57
N GLY A 122 8.03 2.83 15.51
CA GLY A 122 7.13 3.95 15.20
C GLY A 122 5.74 3.51 14.72
N CYS A 123 4.96 2.88 15.61
CA CYS A 123 3.53 2.67 15.41
C CYS A 123 2.76 3.37 16.52
N GLN A 124 1.70 4.09 16.13
CA GLN A 124 0.87 4.84 17.06
C GLN A 124 -0.61 4.68 16.71
N GLY A 125 -1.36 4.03 17.60
CA GLY A 125 -2.82 4.06 17.64
C GLY A 125 -3.30 5.21 18.50
N LYS A 126 -4.45 5.81 18.16
CA LYS A 126 -5.20 6.70 19.05
C LYS A 126 -6.47 5.97 19.48
N GLY A 127 -6.35 5.11 20.49
CA GLY A 127 -7.48 4.52 21.20
C GLY A 127 -8.35 5.58 21.87
#